data_AF-A0A2Z4LM47-F1
#
_entry.id   AF-A0A2Z4LM47-F1
#
_cell.length_a   1.000
_cell.length_b   1.000
_cell.length_c   1.000
_cell.angle_alpha   90.00
_cell.angle_beta   90.00
_cell.angle_gamma   90.00
#
_symmetry.space_group_name_H-M   'P 1'
#
loop_
_entity.id
_entity.type
_entity.pdbx_description
1 polymer ?
#
loop_
_entity_poly.entity_id
_entity_poly.type
_entity_poly.pdbx_seq_one_letter_code
_entity_poly.pdbx_strand_id
1 'polypeptide(L)'
;MYFKNKKRIILYELKLRYFNHINSSSAIDDILNLNSKIAYFNQMNINVVSVNDFFDTEYLALNNHINFLNSNFLEEFQTIIGNFKTNNIDLAVTLDLKSIRNSYMNLQNLVVKDAGIENESNTFVRKTIDDYLLNTQEFIQKNINNLSSFLNKFNDLISFYFKLGINCFVLDNFEYLINETINESQSYRVLEDIYKTIKHYSNDNIVILKTNFDCNKKYNQFIYFSKTICDYLYLNLVNSFGINKKLMYAKVNKINYKNIKKNILPYLKDSSYILGLNNDKFGRFLSKFDVLKSYTTELYKTYLMLINSGKNSIGLYYGDELPILGASIYHANDLNDDNYNEIKRYYESRGISNKKYFNNRKILDSINNKTYLPWNNDNYVSNFDYDKNNRNKISLDYEKYNVENQLNNRNSFINFIKYLNEIRSNDVLSNLFIKGKLTVKKSKNVIKIYWKYKEIRIVFLINIDCKFKHLWWNSIYDDWNIIASTYIDKFYNSIVNLQPYESIILFKNKHNNNN
;
A
#
# COMPACT_ATOMS: atom_id res chain seq x y z
N MET A 1 7.01 -30.22 -2.56
CA MET A 1 7.25 -29.00 -1.77
C MET A 1 5.91 -28.58 -1.17
N TYR A 2 5.75 -28.76 0.15
CA TYR A 2 4.47 -28.59 0.85
C TYR A 2 4.17 -27.09 1.02
N PHE A 3 3.12 -26.60 0.37
CA PHE A 3 2.62 -25.24 0.58
C PHE A 3 1.78 -25.23 1.87
N LYS A 4 2.21 -24.52 2.92
CA LYS A 4 1.25 -23.94 3.86
C LYS A 4 0.62 -22.77 3.10
N ASN A 5 -0.58 -22.94 2.55
CA ASN A 5 -1.36 -21.82 2.03
C ASN A 5 -1.52 -20.79 3.16
N LYS A 6 -0.81 -19.67 3.08
CA LYS A 6 -0.95 -18.59 4.05
C LYS A 6 -2.33 -17.97 3.92
N LYS A 7 -2.87 -17.46 5.03
CA LYS A 7 -4.14 -16.73 5.02
C LYS A 7 -3.96 -15.49 4.12
N ARG A 8 -4.93 -15.22 3.27
CA ARG A 8 -4.95 -13.98 2.49
C ARG A 8 -5.17 -12.81 3.46
N ILE A 9 -4.39 -11.75 3.33
CA ILE A 9 -4.57 -10.51 4.09
C ILE A 9 -5.08 -9.37 3.19
N ILE A 10 -5.75 -8.41 3.81
CA ILE A 10 -6.16 -7.12 3.25
C ILE A 10 -5.48 -6.09 4.15
N LEU A 11 -4.35 -5.59 3.67
CA LEU A 11 -3.51 -4.62 4.34
C LEU A 11 -3.92 -3.22 3.92
N TYR A 12 -4.08 -2.33 4.89
CA TYR A 12 -4.30 -0.90 4.68
C TYR A 12 -3.06 -0.11 5.13
N GLU A 13 -2.36 0.49 4.17
CA GLU A 13 -1.19 1.33 4.43
C GLU A 13 -1.64 2.74 4.80
N LEU A 14 -1.60 3.03 6.10
CA LEU A 14 -2.07 4.28 6.67
C LEU A 14 -0.98 5.35 6.63
N LYS A 15 -1.36 6.57 6.24
CA LYS A 15 -0.55 7.77 6.50
C LYS A 15 -1.26 8.64 7.52
N LEU A 16 -0.93 8.41 8.80
CA LEU A 16 -1.56 9.03 9.98
C LEU A 16 -1.91 10.51 9.79
N ARG A 17 -0.90 11.32 9.45
CA ARG A 17 -1.03 12.77 9.24
C ARG A 17 -2.11 13.19 8.25
N TYR A 18 -2.34 12.40 7.21
CA TYR A 18 -3.28 12.70 6.15
C TYR A 18 -4.58 11.91 6.28
N PHE A 19 -4.69 11.03 7.28
CA PHE A 19 -5.82 10.13 7.41
C PHE A 19 -6.98 10.78 8.18
N ASN A 20 -6.77 11.28 9.39
CA ASN A 20 -7.86 11.79 10.23
C ASN A 20 -7.37 12.86 11.22
N HIS A 21 -7.02 14.03 10.69
CA HIS A 21 -6.46 15.15 11.46
C HIS A 21 -7.55 15.89 12.27
N ILE A 22 -7.27 16.18 13.55
CA ILE A 22 -8.15 16.95 14.45
C ILE A 22 -7.53 18.34 14.74
N ASN A 23 -8.39 19.36 14.90
CA ASN A 23 -8.07 20.81 14.87
C ASN A 23 -7.35 21.22 16.16
N SER A 24 -6.09 20.80 16.30
CA SER A 24 -5.13 21.22 17.34
C SER A 24 -3.93 20.27 17.47
N SER A 25 -3.84 19.18 16.70
CA SER A 25 -3.16 17.99 17.22
C SER A 25 -1.74 17.75 16.73
N SER A 26 -0.91 17.36 17.69
CA SER A 26 0.36 16.69 17.46
C SER A 26 0.11 15.33 16.79
N ALA A 27 1.13 14.74 16.16
CA ALA A 27 0.94 13.42 15.53
C ALA A 27 0.57 12.31 16.54
N ILE A 28 0.75 12.53 17.85
CA ILE A 28 0.26 11.64 18.88
C ILE A 28 -1.27 11.55 18.87
N ASP A 29 -1.97 12.68 18.75
CA ASP A 29 -3.43 12.63 18.79
C ASP A 29 -3.98 11.97 17.52
N ASP A 30 -3.30 12.09 16.36
CA ASP A 30 -3.63 11.34 15.15
C ASP A 30 -3.63 9.81 15.40
N ILE A 31 -2.70 9.31 16.22
CA ILE A 31 -2.66 7.89 16.62
C ILE A 31 -3.81 7.57 17.56
N LEU A 32 -4.02 8.39 18.60
CA LEU A 32 -5.07 8.17 19.60
C LEU A 32 -6.46 8.12 18.96
N ASN A 33 -6.65 8.90 17.90
CA ASN A 33 -7.89 8.95 17.13
C ASN A 33 -8.15 7.71 16.26
N LEU A 34 -7.19 6.79 16.09
CA LEU A 34 -7.40 5.58 15.29
C LEU A 34 -8.52 4.69 15.81
N ASN A 35 -8.73 4.66 17.13
CA ASN A 35 -9.83 3.90 17.74
C ASN A 35 -11.19 4.29 17.14
N SER A 36 -11.40 5.58 16.87
CA SER A 36 -12.65 6.08 16.27
C SER A 36 -12.91 5.55 14.86
N LYS A 37 -11.90 5.00 14.18
CA LYS A 37 -11.96 4.52 12.79
C LYS A 37 -11.92 3.00 12.65
N ILE A 38 -11.93 2.24 13.76
CA ILE A 38 -12.00 0.77 13.71
C ILE A 38 -13.23 0.27 12.95
N ALA A 39 -14.40 0.89 13.19
CA ALA A 39 -15.64 0.54 12.50
C ALA A 39 -15.51 0.69 10.96
N TYR A 40 -14.81 1.72 10.50
CA TYR A 40 -14.53 1.94 9.09
C TYR A 40 -13.66 0.82 8.49
N PHE A 41 -12.58 0.44 9.19
CA PHE A 41 -11.72 -0.66 8.73
C PHE A 41 -12.46 -2.00 8.69
N ASN A 42 -13.29 -2.29 9.70
CA ASN A 42 -14.16 -3.48 9.73
C ASN A 42 -15.14 -3.52 8.56
N GLN A 43 -15.81 -2.40 8.27
CA GLN A 43 -16.74 -2.31 7.13
C GLN A 43 -16.06 -2.62 5.79
N MET A 44 -14.76 -2.34 5.67
CA MET A 44 -13.96 -2.62 4.48
C MET A 44 -13.33 -4.02 4.49
N ASN A 45 -13.54 -4.82 5.54
CA ASN A 45 -12.90 -6.11 5.79
C ASN A 45 -11.36 -6.05 5.79
N ILE A 46 -10.81 -4.95 6.29
CA ILE A 46 -9.37 -4.80 6.49
C ILE A 46 -8.98 -5.62 7.72
N ASN A 47 -7.88 -6.37 7.61
CA ASN A 47 -7.38 -7.22 8.69
C ASN A 47 -5.95 -6.89 9.12
N VAL A 48 -5.25 -6.04 8.36
CA VAL A 48 -3.97 -5.46 8.78
C VAL A 48 -4.00 -3.97 8.51
N VAL A 49 -3.70 -3.14 9.51
CA VAL A 49 -3.50 -1.69 9.32
C VAL A 49 -2.06 -1.37 9.65
N SER A 50 -1.29 -0.90 8.67
CA SER A 50 0.11 -0.55 8.88
C SER A 50 0.29 0.95 9.09
N VAL A 51 0.93 1.33 10.20
CA VAL A 51 1.32 2.71 10.51
C VAL A 51 2.84 2.84 10.42
N ASN A 52 3.32 4.04 10.09
CA ASN A 52 4.77 4.30 10.11
C ASN A 52 5.32 4.21 11.55
N ASP A 53 6.60 3.86 11.66
CA ASP A 53 7.35 3.91 12.93
C ASP A 53 7.22 5.27 13.63
N PHE A 54 6.82 5.26 14.91
CA PHE A 54 6.67 6.47 15.73
C PHE A 54 8.01 7.17 15.99
N PHE A 55 9.09 6.40 15.96
CA PHE A 55 10.43 6.91 16.21
C PHE A 55 11.14 7.37 14.94
N ASP A 56 10.52 7.20 13.77
CA ASP A 56 11.13 7.68 12.53
C ASP A 56 11.17 9.20 12.50
N THR A 57 12.27 9.72 11.96
CA THR A 57 12.63 11.11 12.18
C THR A 57 11.90 12.09 11.29
N GLU A 58 11.29 11.66 10.18
CA GLU A 58 10.34 12.54 9.47
C GLU A 58 9.10 12.80 10.33
N TYR A 59 8.64 11.78 11.06
CA TYR A 59 7.53 11.90 11.99
C TYR A 59 7.85 12.82 13.18
N LEU A 60 9.07 12.74 13.72
CA LEU A 60 9.50 13.54 14.87
C LEU A 60 10.05 14.93 14.51
N ALA A 61 10.75 15.10 13.39
CA ALA A 61 11.38 16.37 12.99
C ALA A 61 10.39 17.43 12.53
N LEU A 62 9.21 17.01 12.05
CA LEU A 62 8.11 17.93 11.75
C LEU A 62 7.40 18.47 13.01
N ASN A 63 7.72 17.91 14.18
CA ASN A 63 6.85 17.96 15.34
C ASN A 63 7.52 18.49 16.61
N ASN A 64 8.85 18.62 16.72
CA ASN A 64 9.51 19.03 17.99
C ASN A 64 9.05 18.21 19.23
N HIS A 65 8.53 16.98 19.05
CA HIS A 65 7.70 16.28 20.04
C HIS A 65 8.35 15.06 20.70
N ILE A 66 9.69 14.91 20.73
CA ILE A 66 10.32 13.92 21.64
C ILE A 66 9.87 14.17 23.10
N ASN A 67 9.43 15.41 23.39
CA ASN A 67 8.90 15.77 24.69
C ASN A 67 7.53 15.17 25.10
N PHE A 68 6.80 14.49 24.20
CA PHE A 68 5.40 14.13 24.45
C PHE A 68 5.09 12.63 24.56
N LEU A 69 6.02 11.76 24.16
CA LEU A 69 5.89 10.34 24.45
C LEU A 69 6.15 10.16 25.96
N ASN A 70 5.10 9.83 26.70
CA ASN A 70 5.14 9.56 28.15
C ASN A 70 4.43 8.24 28.44
N SER A 71 4.45 7.81 29.71
CA SER A 71 3.77 6.58 30.16
C SER A 71 2.29 6.53 29.76
N ASN A 72 1.57 7.66 29.89
CA ASN A 72 0.14 7.72 29.57
C ASN A 72 -0.13 7.43 28.09
N PHE A 73 0.67 8.00 27.19
CA PHE A 73 0.56 7.70 25.75
C PHE A 73 0.79 6.21 25.46
N LEU A 74 1.76 5.58 26.11
CA LEU A 74 2.04 4.16 25.90
C LEU A 74 0.88 3.27 26.36
N GLU A 75 0.25 3.59 27.48
CA GLU A 75 -0.94 2.88 27.98
C GLU A 75 -2.15 3.04 27.05
N GLU A 76 -2.39 4.26 26.57
CA GLU A 76 -3.45 4.53 25.59
C GLU A 76 -3.17 3.81 24.27
N PHE A 77 -1.91 3.78 23.83
CA PHE A 77 -1.52 3.08 22.61
C PHE A 77 -1.67 1.56 22.74
N GLN A 78 -1.33 0.97 23.89
CA GLN A 78 -1.62 -0.44 24.18
C GLN A 78 -3.13 -0.72 24.15
N THR A 79 -3.95 0.20 24.65
CA THR A 79 -5.41 0.11 24.60
C THR A 79 -5.91 0.11 23.15
N ILE A 80 -5.36 0.96 22.28
CA ILE A 80 -5.64 0.97 20.84
C ILE A 80 -5.30 -0.38 20.22
N ILE A 81 -4.10 -0.92 20.48
CA ILE A 81 -3.70 -2.24 19.98
C ILE A 81 -4.70 -3.32 20.43
N GLY A 82 -5.12 -3.30 21.70
CA GLY A 82 -6.13 -4.21 22.23
C GLY A 82 -7.48 -4.09 21.50
N ASN A 83 -7.95 -2.87 21.23
CA ASN A 83 -9.19 -2.62 20.50
C ASN A 83 -9.12 -3.11 19.04
N PHE A 84 -7.99 -2.92 18.37
CA PHE A 84 -7.77 -3.46 17.02
C PHE A 84 -7.81 -5.00 17.02
N LYS A 85 -7.13 -5.64 17.97
CA LYS A 85 -7.11 -7.11 18.11
C LYS A 85 -8.48 -7.71 18.38
N THR A 86 -9.27 -7.12 19.27
CA THR A 86 -10.65 -7.58 19.56
C THR A 86 -11.57 -7.51 18.34
N ASN A 87 -11.23 -6.64 17.37
CA ASN A 87 -11.91 -6.51 16.09
C ASN A 87 -11.29 -7.37 14.96
N ASN A 88 -10.36 -8.28 15.27
CA ASN A 88 -9.62 -9.10 14.31
C ASN A 88 -8.82 -8.29 13.28
N ILE A 89 -8.31 -7.12 13.68
CA ILE A 89 -7.40 -6.29 12.90
C ILE A 89 -6.04 -6.30 13.58
N ASP A 90 -5.00 -6.73 12.88
CA ASP A 90 -3.62 -6.59 13.35
C ASP A 90 -3.13 -5.17 13.05
N LEU A 91 -2.78 -4.40 14.10
CA LEU A 91 -2.05 -3.16 13.94
C LEU A 91 -0.57 -3.49 13.68
N ALA A 92 -0.05 -3.05 12.53
CA ALA A 92 1.31 -3.31 12.10
C ALA A 92 2.16 -2.04 12.12
N VAL A 93 3.44 -2.17 12.40
CA VAL A 93 4.40 -1.06 12.32
C VAL A 93 5.26 -1.22 11.08
N THR A 94 5.38 -0.15 10.30
CA THR A 94 6.28 -0.05 9.15
C THR A 94 7.60 0.57 9.59
N LEU A 95 8.64 -0.27 9.65
CA LEU A 95 10.01 0.11 9.98
C LEU A 95 10.79 0.33 8.68
N ASP A 96 11.34 1.52 8.49
CA ASP A 96 12.34 1.74 7.45
C ASP A 96 13.69 1.23 7.94
N LEU A 97 14.19 0.17 7.29
CA LEU A 97 15.45 -0.44 7.70
C LEU A 97 16.64 0.54 7.60
N LYS A 98 16.55 1.56 6.73
CA LYS A 98 17.59 2.62 6.63
C LYS A 98 17.57 3.60 7.81
N SER A 99 16.49 3.68 8.58
CA SER A 99 16.37 4.63 9.70
C SER A 99 16.44 3.98 11.09
N ILE A 100 16.64 2.66 11.18
CA ILE A 100 16.70 1.90 12.45
C ILE A 100 17.60 2.54 13.50
N ARG A 101 18.79 3.02 13.13
CA ARG A 101 19.68 3.72 14.07
C ARG A 101 18.98 4.93 14.70
N ASN A 102 18.32 5.75 13.88
CA ASN A 102 17.65 6.95 14.35
C ASN A 102 16.45 6.61 15.22
N SER A 103 15.62 5.65 14.79
CA SER A 103 14.50 5.15 15.58
C SER A 103 14.94 4.64 16.94
N TYR A 104 16.05 3.90 16.98
CA TYR A 104 16.65 3.42 18.23
C TYR A 104 17.13 4.57 19.12
N MET A 105 17.85 5.57 18.58
CA MET A 105 18.30 6.71 19.39
C MET A 105 17.11 7.47 19.99
N ASN A 106 16.02 7.63 19.24
CA ASN A 106 14.81 8.26 19.72
C ASN A 106 14.12 7.43 20.82
N LEU A 107 14.12 6.10 20.70
CA LEU A 107 13.68 5.21 21.77
C LEU A 107 14.54 5.35 23.03
N GLN A 108 15.86 5.46 22.91
CA GLN A 108 16.75 5.66 24.07
C GLN A 108 16.50 7.01 24.75
N ASN A 109 16.29 8.06 23.96
CA ASN A 109 15.94 9.39 24.49
C ASN A 109 14.64 9.36 25.32
N LEU A 110 13.65 8.56 24.89
CA LEU A 110 12.42 8.31 25.66
C LEU A 110 12.74 7.66 27.01
N VAL A 111 13.49 6.55 27.00
CA VAL A 111 13.79 5.77 28.21
C VAL A 111 14.54 6.60 29.24
N VAL A 112 15.55 7.37 28.80
CA VAL A 112 16.33 8.26 29.69
C VAL A 112 15.44 9.34 30.31
N LYS A 113 14.52 9.89 29.53
CA LYS A 113 13.58 10.91 30.01
C LYS A 113 12.59 10.35 31.03
N ASP A 114 11.97 9.20 30.75
CA ASP A 114 11.02 8.56 31.66
C ASP A 114 11.68 8.12 32.97
N ALA A 115 12.99 7.81 32.95
CA ALA A 115 13.77 7.48 34.13
C ALA A 115 14.15 8.71 34.99
N GLY A 116 13.81 9.93 34.57
CA GLY A 116 14.13 11.16 35.31
C GLY A 116 15.62 11.48 35.37
N ILE A 117 16.42 10.92 34.46
CA ILE A 117 17.86 11.15 34.41
C ILE A 117 18.10 12.49 33.71
N GLU A 118 18.44 13.54 34.48
CA GLU A 118 18.91 14.81 33.92
C GLU A 118 20.29 14.60 33.28
N ASN A 119 20.37 14.70 31.96
CA ASN A 119 21.66 14.71 31.28
C ASN A 119 22.35 16.06 31.53
N GLU A 120 23.42 16.06 32.33
CA GLU A 120 24.29 17.22 32.60
C GLU A 120 25.03 17.77 31.35
N SER A 121 24.85 17.13 30.19
CA SER A 121 25.28 17.70 28.91
C SER A 121 24.06 17.88 28.02
N ASN A 122 23.93 19.06 27.43
CA ASN A 122 23.00 19.42 26.36
C ASN A 122 23.17 18.59 25.06
N THR A 123 23.68 17.37 25.16
CA THR A 123 23.74 16.39 24.08
C THR A 123 22.40 15.65 24.02
N PHE A 124 21.33 16.38 23.71
CA PHE A 124 20.36 15.78 22.79
C PHE A 124 21.20 15.23 21.65
N VAL A 125 21.11 13.93 21.38
CA VAL A 125 21.86 13.30 20.29
C VAL A 125 21.36 13.94 18.99
N ARG A 126 21.95 15.09 18.65
CA ARG A 126 21.63 15.88 17.48
C ARG A 126 22.11 15.05 16.31
N LYS A 127 21.21 14.87 15.34
CA LYS A 127 21.53 14.44 13.98
C LYS A 127 22.70 15.27 13.47
N THR A 128 23.92 14.74 13.48
CA THR A 128 24.97 15.27 12.62
C THR A 128 24.83 14.59 11.27
N ILE A 129 25.27 15.28 10.21
CA ILE A 129 25.27 14.79 8.83
C ILE A 129 25.97 13.42 8.71
N ASP A 130 26.87 13.09 9.64
CA ASP A 130 27.54 11.79 9.78
C ASP A 130 26.56 10.61 9.93
N ASP A 131 25.38 10.78 10.53
CA ASP A 131 24.43 9.68 10.78
C ASP A 131 23.83 9.10 9.49
N TYR A 132 23.72 9.89 8.40
CA TYR A 132 23.26 9.38 7.10
C TYR A 132 24.31 8.50 6.39
N LEU A 133 25.60 8.77 6.61
CA LEU A 133 26.69 8.00 6.00
C LEU A 133 26.85 6.60 6.64
N LEU A 134 26.46 6.46 7.91
CA LEU A 134 26.58 5.22 8.70
C LEU A 134 25.50 4.17 8.39
N ASN A 135 24.44 4.50 7.66
CA ASN A 135 23.38 3.55 7.28
C ASN A 135 23.46 3.11 5.80
N THR A 136 24.60 3.34 5.16
CA THR A 136 24.85 2.85 3.80
C THR A 136 25.11 1.34 3.80
N GLN A 137 24.70 0.67 2.73
CA GLN A 137 24.99 -0.76 2.52
C GLN A 137 26.48 -1.05 2.70
N GLU A 138 27.33 -0.21 2.11
CA GLU A 138 28.78 -0.32 2.22
C GLU A 138 29.25 -0.27 3.67
N PHE A 139 28.68 0.58 4.53
CA PHE A 139 29.07 0.68 5.94
C PHE A 139 28.61 -0.54 6.76
N ILE A 140 27.35 -0.98 6.60
CA ILE A 140 26.81 -2.11 7.37
C ILE A 140 27.52 -3.42 6.97
N GLN A 141 27.78 -3.61 5.68
CA GLN A 141 28.41 -4.84 5.18
C GLN A 141 29.95 -4.81 5.28
N LYS A 142 30.57 -3.66 5.62
CA LYS A 142 32.03 -3.55 5.78
C LYS A 142 32.59 -4.31 6.98
N ASN A 143 31.82 -4.40 8.07
CA ASN A 143 32.33 -4.88 9.35
C ASN A 143 31.26 -5.66 10.13
N ILE A 144 31.64 -6.85 10.64
CA ILE A 144 30.81 -7.72 11.49
C ILE A 144 30.27 -6.94 12.71
N ASN A 145 31.08 -6.04 13.28
CA ASN A 145 30.67 -5.21 14.41
C ASN A 145 29.53 -4.24 14.05
N ASN A 146 29.54 -3.71 12.82
CA ASN A 146 28.48 -2.81 12.35
C ASN A 146 27.17 -3.57 12.14
N LEU A 147 27.23 -4.76 11.56
CA LEU A 147 26.07 -5.65 11.41
C LEU A 147 25.50 -6.06 12.77
N SER A 148 26.36 -6.45 13.71
CA SER A 148 25.96 -6.80 15.08
C SER A 148 25.29 -5.62 15.79
N SER A 149 25.88 -4.41 15.69
CA SER A 149 25.29 -3.19 16.23
C SER A 149 23.92 -2.88 15.61
N PHE A 150 23.78 -3.05 14.29
CA PHE A 150 22.50 -2.88 13.60
C PHE A 150 21.45 -3.88 14.12
N LEU A 151 21.79 -5.17 14.19
CA LEU A 151 20.88 -6.22 14.65
C LEU A 151 20.47 -6.04 16.10
N ASN A 152 21.37 -5.59 16.98
CA ASN A 152 21.04 -5.29 18.38
C ASN A 152 20.03 -4.15 18.49
N LYS A 153 20.28 -3.03 17.79
CA LYS A 153 19.34 -1.89 17.76
C LYS A 153 17.98 -2.28 17.18
N PHE A 154 17.98 -3.08 16.12
CA PHE A 154 16.77 -3.64 15.53
C PHE A 154 16.02 -4.52 16.53
N ASN A 155 16.73 -5.43 17.21
CA ASN A 155 16.15 -6.30 18.23
C ASN A 155 15.50 -5.50 19.37
N ASP A 156 16.13 -4.42 19.83
CA ASP A 156 15.58 -3.57 20.90
C ASP A 156 14.29 -2.87 20.46
N LEU A 157 14.24 -2.37 19.21
CA LEU A 157 13.01 -1.81 18.64
C LEU A 157 11.89 -2.86 18.53
N ILE A 158 12.21 -4.05 18.03
CA ILE A 158 11.24 -5.16 17.93
C ILE A 158 10.74 -5.56 19.33
N SER A 159 11.64 -5.68 20.30
CA SER A 159 11.32 -5.97 21.70
C SER A 159 10.32 -4.97 22.26
N PHE A 160 10.58 -3.67 22.03
CA PHE A 160 9.69 -2.59 22.47
C PHE A 160 8.29 -2.73 21.87
N TYR A 161 8.18 -2.82 20.54
CA TYR A 161 6.89 -2.94 19.86
C TYR A 161 6.14 -4.23 20.23
N PHE A 162 6.88 -5.34 20.39
CA PHE A 162 6.30 -6.60 20.83
C PHE A 162 5.72 -6.51 22.25
N LYS A 163 6.40 -5.85 23.18
CA LYS A 163 5.89 -5.59 24.54
C LYS A 163 4.62 -4.72 24.55
N LEU A 164 4.49 -3.80 23.60
CA LEU A 164 3.24 -3.04 23.39
C LEU A 164 2.11 -3.90 22.80
N GLY A 165 2.42 -5.11 22.33
CA GLY A 165 1.46 -6.05 21.76
C GLY A 165 1.43 -6.06 20.22
N ILE A 166 2.33 -5.36 19.52
CA ILE A 166 2.45 -5.45 18.07
C ILE A 166 3.07 -6.80 17.68
N ASN A 167 2.39 -7.53 16.80
CA ASN A 167 2.82 -8.83 16.27
C ASN A 167 3.06 -8.80 14.75
N CYS A 168 2.72 -7.72 14.05
CA CYS A 168 2.89 -7.60 12.61
C CYS A 168 3.88 -6.48 12.27
N PHE A 169 4.92 -6.80 11.49
CA PHE A 169 5.99 -5.89 11.13
C PHE A 169 6.12 -5.78 9.63
N VAL A 170 6.00 -4.57 9.11
CA VAL A 170 6.29 -4.24 7.71
C VAL A 170 7.69 -3.65 7.66
N LEU A 171 8.57 -4.22 6.84
CA LEU A 171 9.95 -3.79 6.71
C LEU A 171 10.16 -3.16 5.34
N ASP A 172 10.41 -1.85 5.34
CA ASP A 172 10.64 -1.04 4.15
C ASP A 172 12.14 -0.92 3.85
N ASN A 173 12.47 -0.59 2.60
CA ASN A 173 13.83 -0.40 2.08
C ASN A 173 14.79 -1.60 2.27
N PHE A 174 14.32 -2.79 2.60
CA PHE A 174 15.17 -3.95 2.91
C PHE A 174 16.20 -4.31 1.84
N GLU A 175 16.00 -3.90 0.59
CA GLU A 175 16.89 -4.30 -0.50
C GLU A 175 18.31 -3.74 -0.37
N TYR A 176 18.55 -2.65 0.36
CA TYR A 176 19.93 -2.17 0.60
C TYR A 176 20.74 -3.15 1.46
N LEU A 177 20.10 -4.10 2.13
CA LEU A 177 20.78 -5.15 2.89
C LEU A 177 21.14 -6.36 2.03
N ILE A 178 20.69 -6.41 0.77
CA ILE A 178 20.97 -7.51 -0.14
C ILE A 178 22.34 -7.27 -0.79
N ASN A 179 23.29 -8.17 -0.52
CA ASN A 179 24.59 -8.10 -1.19
C ASN A 179 24.56 -8.84 -2.53
N GLU A 180 24.52 -8.10 -3.63
CA GLU A 180 24.47 -8.67 -4.99
C GLU A 180 25.83 -9.18 -5.51
N THR A 181 26.94 -8.88 -4.83
CA THR A 181 28.30 -9.28 -5.27
C THR A 181 28.77 -10.61 -4.70
N ILE A 182 28.00 -11.20 -3.77
CA ILE A 182 28.31 -12.48 -3.09
C ILE A 182 27.38 -13.58 -3.64
N ASN A 183 27.78 -14.85 -3.48
CA ASN A 183 26.96 -16.02 -3.73
C ASN A 183 25.52 -15.87 -3.19
N GLU A 184 24.55 -16.33 -3.97
CA GLU A 184 23.11 -16.12 -3.75
C GLU A 184 22.60 -16.57 -2.36
N SER A 185 23.19 -17.62 -1.79
CA SER A 185 22.83 -18.11 -0.44
C SER A 185 23.26 -17.17 0.69
N GLN A 186 24.31 -16.38 0.46
CA GLN A 186 24.83 -15.41 1.43
C GLN A 186 24.24 -14.01 1.21
N SER A 187 23.77 -13.71 0.00
CA SER A 187 23.13 -12.42 -0.35
C SER A 187 21.95 -12.04 0.53
N TYR A 188 21.26 -13.03 1.12
CA TYR A 188 20.05 -12.84 1.92
C TYR A 188 20.22 -13.13 3.41
N ARG A 189 21.45 -13.42 3.88
CA ARG A 189 21.71 -13.83 5.27
C ARG A 189 21.24 -12.78 6.29
N VAL A 190 21.45 -11.50 6.02
CA VAL A 190 21.01 -10.43 6.93
C VAL A 190 19.48 -10.39 7.05
N LEU A 191 18.75 -10.63 5.97
CA LEU A 191 17.29 -10.70 5.99
C LEU A 191 16.79 -11.96 6.73
N GLU A 192 17.51 -13.07 6.62
CA GLU A 192 17.26 -14.28 7.41
C GLU A 192 17.43 -14.01 8.91
N ASP A 193 18.50 -13.31 9.30
CA ASP A 193 18.76 -12.96 10.69
C ASP A 193 17.67 -12.01 11.23
N ILE A 194 17.29 -10.97 10.46
CA ILE A 194 16.17 -10.07 10.79
C ILE A 194 14.86 -10.85 10.98
N TYR A 195 14.54 -11.76 10.06
CA TYR A 195 13.33 -12.58 10.15
C TYR A 195 13.34 -13.46 11.40
N LYS A 196 14.47 -14.11 11.71
CA LYS A 196 14.64 -14.92 12.91
C LYS A 196 14.53 -14.09 14.18
N THR A 197 15.08 -12.88 14.21
CA THR A 197 14.96 -11.97 15.34
C THR A 197 13.49 -11.68 15.67
N ILE A 198 12.66 -11.36 14.65
CA ILE A 198 11.22 -11.14 14.89
C ILE A 198 10.52 -12.43 15.35
N LYS A 199 10.84 -13.56 14.72
CA LYS A 199 10.22 -14.86 15.03
C LYS A 199 10.65 -15.44 16.37
N HIS A 200 11.79 -15.02 16.92
CA HIS A 200 12.26 -15.44 18.23
C HIS A 200 11.30 -15.02 19.35
N TYR A 201 10.66 -13.86 19.22
CA TYR A 201 9.65 -13.39 20.17
C TYR A 201 8.34 -14.19 20.09
N SER A 202 7.88 -14.52 18.88
CA SER A 202 6.76 -15.43 18.66
C SER A 202 6.75 -15.94 17.22
N ASN A 203 6.46 -17.23 17.04
CA ASN A 203 6.28 -17.84 15.71
C ASN A 203 5.08 -17.26 14.95
N ASP A 204 4.10 -16.72 15.67
CA ASP A 204 2.87 -16.13 15.12
C ASP A 204 3.08 -14.70 14.63
N ASN A 205 4.21 -14.06 14.95
CA ASN A 205 4.51 -12.71 14.46
C ASN A 205 4.56 -12.70 12.92
N ILE A 206 3.95 -11.72 12.28
CA ILE A 206 3.90 -11.62 10.81
C ILE A 206 5.03 -10.69 10.33
N VAL A 207 5.82 -11.15 9.36
CA VAL A 207 6.87 -10.33 8.72
C VAL A 207 6.51 -10.02 7.27
N ILE A 208 6.34 -8.75 6.93
CA ILE A 208 6.02 -8.30 5.58
C ILE A 208 7.20 -7.51 5.02
N LEU A 209 7.80 -7.95 3.91
CA LEU A 209 8.79 -7.15 3.19
C LEU A 209 8.07 -6.24 2.19
N LYS A 210 8.25 -4.93 2.29
CA LYS A 210 7.69 -3.94 1.35
C LYS A 210 8.76 -3.56 0.33
N THR A 211 8.54 -3.92 -0.94
CA THR A 211 9.57 -3.72 -1.96
C THR A 211 9.53 -2.34 -2.60
N ASN A 212 10.73 -1.82 -2.82
CA ASN A 212 10.98 -0.53 -3.41
C ASN A 212 11.61 -0.60 -4.81
N PHE A 213 11.82 -1.82 -5.31
CA PHE A 213 12.51 -2.09 -6.57
C PHE A 213 11.63 -2.94 -7.48
N ASP A 214 11.41 -2.52 -8.72
CA ASP A 214 10.74 -3.33 -9.75
C ASP A 214 11.71 -4.42 -10.26
N CYS A 215 11.67 -5.61 -9.64
CA CYS A 215 12.52 -6.75 -10.01
C CYS A 215 11.80 -8.10 -9.89
N ASN A 216 10.90 -8.37 -10.84
CA ASN A 216 10.09 -9.59 -10.84
C ASN A 216 10.87 -10.91 -10.74
N LYS A 217 12.10 -10.96 -11.26
CA LYS A 217 12.93 -12.18 -11.22
C LYS A 217 13.29 -12.56 -9.77
N LYS A 218 13.52 -11.56 -8.90
CA LYS A 218 13.94 -11.76 -7.51
C LYS A 218 12.77 -11.99 -6.55
N TYR A 219 11.55 -11.55 -6.87
CA TYR A 219 10.40 -11.69 -5.95
C TYR A 219 10.03 -13.14 -5.62
N ASN A 220 10.15 -14.05 -6.59
CA ASN A 220 9.94 -15.49 -6.33
C ASN A 220 11.02 -16.05 -5.41
N GLN A 221 12.25 -15.53 -5.52
CA GLN A 221 13.34 -15.92 -4.63
C GLN A 221 13.02 -15.48 -3.21
N PHE A 222 12.47 -14.28 -2.97
CA PHE A 222 12.15 -13.84 -1.60
C PHE A 222 11.12 -14.71 -0.88
N ILE A 223 10.13 -15.25 -1.59
CA ILE A 223 9.10 -16.12 -1.01
C ILE A 223 9.56 -17.58 -0.92
N TYR A 224 10.27 -18.07 -1.93
CA TYR A 224 10.68 -19.48 -2.03
C TYR A 224 12.16 -19.71 -1.73
N PHE A 225 12.83 -18.74 -1.08
CA PHE A 225 14.21 -18.91 -0.63
C PHE A 225 14.28 -20.15 0.26
N SER A 226 15.35 -20.93 0.14
CA SER A 226 15.53 -22.17 0.92
C SER A 226 15.46 -21.93 2.43
N LYS A 227 15.71 -20.68 2.84
CA LYS A 227 15.55 -20.18 4.19
C LYS A 227 14.49 -19.08 4.19
N THR A 228 13.48 -19.15 5.05
CA THR A 228 12.41 -18.14 5.04
C THR A 228 12.95 -16.79 5.51
N ILE A 229 12.71 -15.72 4.73
CA ILE A 229 13.10 -14.34 5.06
C ILE A 229 11.92 -13.39 5.29
N CYS A 230 10.71 -13.84 4.96
CA CYS A 230 9.49 -13.08 5.19
C CYS A 230 8.25 -13.97 5.17
N ASP A 231 7.17 -13.46 5.74
CA ASP A 231 5.87 -14.09 5.60
C ASP A 231 5.13 -13.69 4.33
N TYR A 232 5.15 -12.40 4.03
CA TYR A 232 4.53 -11.81 2.86
C TYR A 232 5.49 -10.85 2.16
N LEU A 233 5.31 -10.69 0.86
CA LEU A 233 5.99 -9.70 0.04
C LEU A 233 4.98 -8.70 -0.52
N TYR A 234 5.11 -7.44 -0.13
CA TYR A 234 4.23 -6.36 -0.56
C TYR A 234 4.76 -5.67 -1.81
N LEU A 235 4.07 -5.89 -2.93
CA LEU A 235 4.33 -5.35 -4.26
C LEU A 235 3.36 -4.19 -4.55
N ASN A 236 3.67 -3.00 -4.04
CA ASN A 236 2.88 -1.78 -4.23
C ASN A 236 3.39 -0.89 -5.37
N LEU A 237 4.16 -1.46 -6.30
CA LEU A 237 4.85 -0.73 -7.36
C LEU A 237 4.06 -0.67 -8.68
N VAL A 238 2.76 -0.99 -8.68
CA VAL A 238 1.92 -0.89 -9.89
C VAL A 238 1.95 0.52 -10.46
N ASN A 239 1.91 1.50 -9.57
CA ASN A 239 2.06 2.90 -9.90
C ASN A 239 3.51 3.34 -10.20
N SER A 240 4.48 2.44 -10.37
CA SER A 240 5.80 2.79 -10.94
C SER A 240 6.01 2.20 -12.33
N PHE A 241 5.07 1.39 -12.83
CA PHE A 241 5.24 0.65 -14.07
C PHE A 241 5.48 1.56 -15.27
N GLY A 242 6.58 1.29 -15.98
CA GLY A 242 6.99 2.03 -17.16
C GLY A 242 7.69 3.36 -16.87
N ILE A 243 7.84 3.79 -15.61
CA ILE A 243 8.58 5.02 -15.28
C ILE A 243 10.09 4.75 -15.43
N ASN A 244 10.80 5.64 -16.14
CA ASN A 244 12.26 5.60 -16.23
C ASN A 244 12.85 6.29 -15.00
N LYS A 245 13.55 5.55 -14.13
CA LYS A 245 14.15 6.10 -12.91
C LYS A 245 15.13 7.27 -13.15
N LYS A 246 15.87 7.29 -14.26
CA LYS A 246 16.83 8.37 -14.59
C LYS A 246 16.16 9.65 -15.11
N LEU A 247 14.95 9.50 -15.67
CA LEU A 247 14.17 10.57 -16.30
C LEU A 247 12.70 10.42 -15.92
N MET A 248 12.44 10.39 -14.62
CA MET A 248 11.13 10.11 -14.03
C MET A 248 10.05 11.06 -14.56
N TYR A 249 10.37 12.34 -14.72
CA TYR A 249 9.42 13.39 -15.14
C TYR A 249 9.44 13.65 -16.65
N ALA A 250 10.07 12.80 -17.45
CA ALA A 250 10.12 12.99 -18.90
C ALA A 250 8.80 12.65 -19.60
N LYS A 251 8.05 11.68 -19.06
CA LYS A 251 6.77 11.23 -19.63
C LYS A 251 5.94 10.49 -18.58
N VAL A 252 4.64 10.78 -18.54
CA VAL A 252 3.65 9.93 -17.87
C VAL A 252 3.35 8.71 -18.75
N ASN A 253 3.75 7.53 -18.31
CA ASN A 253 3.50 6.28 -19.04
C ASN A 253 2.20 5.64 -18.55
N LYS A 254 1.32 5.31 -19.51
CA LYS A 254 0.10 4.54 -19.24
C LYS A 254 0.45 3.07 -19.02
N ILE A 255 -0.22 2.44 -18.08
CA ILE A 255 -0.09 1.01 -17.82
C ILE A 255 -0.78 0.25 -18.95
N ASN A 256 -0.10 -0.75 -19.50
CA ASN A 256 -0.62 -1.57 -20.57
C ASN A 256 -0.57 -3.06 -20.19
N TYR A 257 -1.14 -3.91 -21.04
CA TYR A 257 -1.19 -5.36 -20.81
C TYR A 257 0.19 -6.01 -20.59
N LYS A 258 1.26 -5.53 -21.26
CA LYS A 258 2.61 -6.08 -21.08
C LYS A 258 3.08 -5.86 -19.64
N ASN A 259 2.84 -4.68 -19.08
CA ASN A 259 3.12 -4.38 -17.67
C ASN A 259 2.33 -5.30 -16.74
N ILE A 260 1.02 -5.46 -16.96
CA ILE A 260 0.15 -6.32 -16.15
C ILE A 260 0.58 -7.79 -16.20
N LYS A 261 0.83 -8.30 -17.41
CA LYS A 261 1.26 -9.69 -17.61
C LYS A 261 2.58 -9.97 -16.89
N LYS A 262 3.51 -9.03 -16.92
CA LYS A 262 4.85 -9.21 -16.35
C LYS A 262 4.82 -9.05 -14.82
N ASN A 263 4.06 -8.07 -14.31
CA ASN A 263 4.23 -7.58 -12.94
C ASN A 263 3.03 -7.84 -11.99
N ILE A 264 1.87 -8.30 -12.49
CA ILE A 264 0.69 -8.60 -11.66
C ILE A 264 0.28 -10.06 -11.79
N LEU A 265 0.01 -10.52 -13.01
CA LEU A 265 -0.54 -11.87 -13.25
C LEU A 265 0.26 -13.03 -12.64
N PRO A 266 1.61 -13.01 -12.58
CA PRO A 266 2.38 -14.08 -11.97
C PRO A 266 2.10 -14.28 -10.48
N TYR A 267 1.76 -13.20 -9.78
CA TYR A 267 1.61 -13.18 -8.32
C TYR A 267 0.18 -13.48 -7.86
N LEU A 268 -0.79 -13.48 -8.78
CA LEU A 268 -2.20 -13.74 -8.46
C LEU A 268 -2.46 -15.14 -7.87
N LYS A 269 -1.53 -16.09 -7.92
CA LYS A 269 -1.77 -17.49 -7.49
C LYS A 269 -1.32 -17.81 -6.07
N ASP A 270 -0.66 -16.88 -5.38
CA ASP A 270 -0.09 -17.12 -4.05
C ASP A 270 -0.45 -15.97 -3.11
N SER A 271 -1.06 -16.31 -1.95
CA SER A 271 -1.50 -15.36 -0.92
C SER A 271 -0.36 -14.64 -0.23
N SER A 272 0.87 -15.15 -0.32
CA SER A 272 2.06 -14.53 0.26
C SER A 272 2.44 -13.22 -0.45
N TYR A 273 1.98 -12.99 -1.68
CA TYR A 273 2.12 -11.70 -2.34
C TYR A 273 0.97 -10.77 -1.97
N ILE A 274 1.29 -9.56 -1.50
CA ILE A 274 0.33 -8.48 -1.31
C ILE A 274 0.47 -7.56 -2.52
N LEU A 275 -0.62 -7.31 -3.25
CA LEU A 275 -0.61 -6.43 -4.42
C LEU A 275 -1.34 -5.12 -4.08
N GLY A 276 -0.65 -3.99 -4.25
CA GLY A 276 -1.22 -2.66 -4.05
C GLY A 276 -1.08 -1.80 -5.32
N LEU A 277 -2.01 -0.86 -5.50
CA LEU A 277 -1.98 0.05 -6.65
C LEU A 277 -1.07 1.25 -6.39
N ASN A 278 -1.29 1.95 -5.27
CA ASN A 278 -0.54 3.13 -4.87
C ASN A 278 0.55 2.85 -3.84
N ASN A 279 1.43 3.85 -3.66
CA ASN A 279 2.47 3.90 -2.65
C ASN A 279 2.83 5.36 -2.36
N ASP A 280 3.74 5.56 -1.40
CA ASP A 280 4.24 6.86 -0.97
C ASP A 280 5.29 7.50 -1.92
N LYS A 281 5.75 6.79 -2.95
CA LYS A 281 6.85 7.23 -3.83
C LYS A 281 6.41 7.99 -5.07
N PHE A 282 5.19 7.76 -5.52
CA PHE A 282 4.65 8.35 -6.73
C PHE A 282 3.29 9.01 -6.45
N GLY A 283 2.95 10.03 -7.24
CA GLY A 283 1.62 10.65 -7.22
C GLY A 283 0.50 9.67 -7.51
N ARG A 284 -0.76 9.98 -7.14
CA ARG A 284 -1.87 9.01 -7.15
C ARG A 284 -2.01 8.28 -8.49
N PHE A 285 -2.32 6.98 -8.42
CA PHE A 285 -2.47 6.08 -9.57
C PHE A 285 -3.41 6.64 -10.63
N LEU A 286 -4.57 7.17 -10.18
CA LEU A 286 -5.57 7.76 -11.06
C LEU A 286 -5.06 9.01 -11.79
N SER A 287 -4.20 9.82 -11.17
CA SER A 287 -3.64 11.04 -11.77
C SER A 287 -2.86 10.75 -13.07
N LYS A 288 -2.38 9.52 -13.29
CA LYS A 288 -1.71 9.15 -14.55
C LYS A 288 -2.65 9.01 -15.74
N PHE A 289 -3.93 8.89 -15.47
CA PHE A 289 -4.98 8.66 -16.46
C PHE A 289 -5.84 9.91 -16.67
N ASP A 290 -5.45 11.08 -16.13
CA ASP A 290 -6.12 12.40 -16.13
C ASP A 290 -6.76 12.84 -17.47
N VAL A 291 -6.38 12.22 -18.58
CA VAL A 291 -6.98 12.41 -19.92
C VAL A 291 -8.35 11.71 -20.08
N LEU A 292 -8.77 10.84 -19.16
CA LEU A 292 -9.93 9.95 -19.30
C LEU A 292 -11.03 10.24 -18.26
N LYS A 293 -11.33 11.51 -17.98
CA LYS A 293 -12.34 11.94 -16.97
C LYS A 293 -13.67 11.17 -17.04
N SER A 294 -14.09 10.76 -18.24
CA SER A 294 -15.35 10.03 -18.48
C SER A 294 -15.38 8.59 -17.93
N TYR A 295 -14.23 7.95 -17.64
CA TYR A 295 -14.17 6.54 -17.22
C TYR A 295 -13.28 6.32 -15.98
N THR A 296 -13.01 7.36 -15.19
CA THR A 296 -12.07 7.28 -14.06
C THR A 296 -12.50 6.24 -13.02
N THR A 297 -13.79 6.19 -12.70
CA THR A 297 -14.34 5.24 -11.73
C THR A 297 -14.24 3.80 -12.24
N GLU A 298 -14.64 3.56 -13.50
CA GLU A 298 -14.61 2.25 -14.15
C GLU A 298 -13.17 1.74 -14.30
N LEU A 299 -12.26 2.62 -14.69
CA LEU A 299 -10.82 2.35 -14.74
C LEU A 299 -10.34 1.86 -13.39
N TYR A 300 -10.61 2.61 -12.32
CA TYR A 300 -10.06 2.26 -11.02
C TYR A 300 -10.68 0.98 -10.45
N LYS A 301 -12.01 0.82 -10.60
CA LYS A 301 -12.73 -0.41 -10.24
C LYS A 301 -12.16 -1.62 -10.98
N THR A 302 -11.79 -1.46 -12.25
CA THR A 302 -11.16 -2.50 -13.07
C THR A 302 -9.81 -2.94 -12.52
N TYR A 303 -8.94 -2.01 -12.12
CA TYR A 303 -7.64 -2.36 -11.55
C TYR A 303 -7.77 -3.00 -10.16
N LEU A 304 -8.71 -2.51 -9.34
CA LEU A 304 -9.00 -3.14 -8.04
C LEU A 304 -9.61 -4.53 -8.20
N MET A 305 -10.53 -4.72 -9.15
CA MET A 305 -11.08 -6.04 -9.48
C MET A 305 -9.98 -6.99 -9.97
N LEU A 306 -9.04 -6.50 -10.78
CA LEU A 306 -7.91 -7.28 -11.26
C LEU A 306 -7.03 -7.80 -10.10
N ILE A 307 -6.60 -6.95 -9.17
CA ILE A 307 -5.80 -7.41 -8.03
C ILE A 307 -6.61 -8.29 -7.06
N ASN A 308 -7.92 -8.08 -6.96
CA ASN A 308 -8.81 -8.90 -6.13
C ASN A 308 -9.15 -10.27 -6.73
N SER A 309 -8.99 -10.45 -8.03
CA SER A 309 -9.37 -11.67 -8.74
C SER A 309 -8.53 -12.91 -8.40
N GLY A 310 -7.36 -12.75 -7.77
CA GLY A 310 -6.42 -13.84 -7.47
C GLY A 310 -6.53 -14.42 -6.05
N LYS A 311 -5.63 -15.35 -5.71
CA LYS A 311 -5.33 -15.85 -4.36
C LYS A 311 -4.47 -14.89 -3.53
N ASN A 312 -3.76 -13.99 -4.20
CA ASN A 312 -2.92 -12.97 -3.57
C ASN A 312 -3.67 -12.18 -2.50
N SER A 313 -2.89 -11.65 -1.57
CA SER A 313 -3.28 -10.62 -0.62
C SER A 313 -3.36 -9.26 -1.30
N ILE A 314 -4.04 -8.32 -0.65
CA ILE A 314 -4.36 -6.99 -1.20
C ILE A 314 -3.76 -5.93 -0.31
N GLY A 315 -3.12 -4.94 -0.91
CA GLY A 315 -2.72 -3.71 -0.25
C GLY A 315 -3.58 -2.55 -0.74
N LEU A 316 -4.12 -1.77 0.19
CA LEU A 316 -4.78 -0.50 -0.07
C LEU A 316 -3.93 0.59 0.55
N TYR A 317 -3.44 1.52 -0.26
CA TYR A 317 -2.84 2.74 0.28
C TYR A 317 -3.96 3.69 0.71
N TYR A 318 -3.79 4.47 1.78
CA TYR A 318 -4.86 5.34 2.26
C TYR A 318 -5.47 6.20 1.15
N GLY A 319 -6.80 6.21 0.99
CA GLY A 319 -7.49 6.88 -0.10
C GLY A 319 -7.58 6.08 -1.40
N ASP A 320 -7.03 4.85 -1.48
CA ASP A 320 -7.26 3.94 -2.60
C ASP A 320 -8.70 3.47 -2.69
N GLU A 321 -9.43 3.58 -1.59
CA GLU A 321 -10.84 3.30 -1.46
C GLU A 321 -11.75 4.43 -1.93
N LEU A 322 -11.18 5.56 -2.35
CA LEU A 322 -11.90 6.65 -2.99
C LEU A 322 -11.30 6.88 -4.37
N PRO A 323 -12.08 7.20 -5.41
CA PRO A 323 -11.55 7.53 -6.72
C PRO A 323 -11.05 8.99 -6.75
N ILE A 324 -10.30 9.39 -5.73
CA ILE A 324 -9.74 10.73 -5.58
C ILE A 324 -8.52 10.92 -6.48
N LEU A 325 -8.41 12.12 -7.03
CA LEU A 325 -7.20 12.60 -7.68
C LEU A 325 -6.21 13.10 -6.63
N GLY A 326 -4.97 13.30 -7.04
CA GLY A 326 -3.94 13.81 -6.14
C GLY A 326 -4.04 15.31 -5.84
N ALA A 327 -3.00 15.82 -5.19
CA ALA A 327 -2.86 17.20 -4.74
C ALA A 327 -3.04 18.22 -5.88
N SER A 328 -3.63 19.37 -5.52
CA SER A 328 -3.87 20.51 -6.40
C SER A 328 -2.60 21.33 -6.59
N ILE A 329 -1.75 20.92 -7.54
CA ILE A 329 -0.45 21.54 -7.84
C ILE A 329 -0.60 22.46 -9.06
N TYR A 330 -0.53 23.77 -8.84
CA TYR A 330 -0.67 24.80 -9.89
C TYR A 330 0.66 25.48 -10.21
N HIS A 331 1.55 25.59 -9.21
CA HIS A 331 2.82 26.29 -9.31
C HIS A 331 3.99 25.41 -8.85
N ALA A 332 5.21 25.79 -9.23
CA ALA A 332 6.42 25.08 -8.83
C ALA A 332 6.60 25.08 -7.31
N ASN A 333 6.21 26.16 -6.63
CA ASN A 333 6.30 26.28 -5.17
C ASN A 333 5.43 25.25 -4.46
N ASP A 334 4.32 24.81 -5.06
CA ASP A 334 3.45 23.79 -4.47
C ASP A 334 4.12 22.41 -4.36
N LEU A 335 5.25 22.20 -5.05
CA LEU A 335 6.05 20.98 -4.99
C LEU A 335 7.00 20.92 -3.78
N ASN A 336 7.23 22.06 -3.10
CA ASN A 336 8.16 22.18 -1.96
C ASN A 336 9.53 21.53 -2.23
N ASP A 337 10.15 21.83 -3.37
CA ASP A 337 11.47 21.30 -3.76
C ASP A 337 12.47 22.42 -3.99
N ASP A 338 13.41 22.56 -3.05
CA ASP A 338 14.50 23.55 -3.10
C ASP A 338 15.39 23.38 -4.34
N ASN A 339 15.49 22.15 -4.88
CA ASN A 339 16.28 21.83 -6.06
C ASN A 339 15.48 21.91 -7.37
N TYR A 340 14.25 22.42 -7.35
CA TYR A 340 13.36 22.44 -8.52
C TYR A 340 14.01 23.03 -9.76
N ASN A 341 14.74 24.15 -9.62
CA ASN A 341 15.36 24.86 -10.73
C ASN A 341 16.51 24.08 -11.36
N GLU A 342 17.33 23.39 -10.56
CA GLU A 342 18.44 22.57 -11.05
C GLU A 342 17.93 21.29 -11.72
N ILE A 343 16.93 20.64 -11.13
CA ILE A 343 16.27 19.49 -11.76
C ILE A 343 15.62 19.94 -13.08
N LYS A 344 14.90 21.06 -13.10
CA LYS A 344 14.33 21.63 -14.32
C LYS A 344 15.39 21.82 -15.41
N ARG A 345 16.52 22.47 -15.11
CA ARG A 345 17.65 22.67 -16.06
C ARG A 345 18.18 21.34 -16.60
N TYR A 346 18.29 20.32 -15.75
CA TYR A 346 18.69 18.96 -16.15
C TYR A 346 17.70 18.30 -17.12
N TYR A 347 16.40 18.55 -17.01
CA TYR A 347 15.40 18.06 -17.97
C TYR A 347 15.43 18.87 -19.28
N GLU A 348 15.60 20.19 -19.20
CA GLU A 348 15.71 21.08 -20.36
C GLU A 348 16.92 20.73 -21.23
N SER A 349 18.08 20.43 -20.62
CA SER A 349 19.29 19.99 -21.34
C SER A 349 19.12 18.66 -22.08
N ARG A 350 18.05 17.91 -21.80
CA ARG A 350 17.66 16.66 -22.49
C ARG A 350 16.50 16.84 -23.46
N GLY A 351 16.18 18.09 -23.82
CA GLY A 351 15.12 18.41 -24.78
C GLY A 351 13.70 18.27 -24.23
N ILE A 352 13.53 18.30 -22.91
CA ILE A 352 12.21 18.25 -22.28
C ILE A 352 11.83 19.67 -21.86
N SER A 353 10.85 20.26 -22.55
CA SER A 353 10.37 21.61 -22.25
C SER A 353 9.90 21.74 -20.80
N ASN A 354 10.08 22.92 -20.18
CA ASN A 354 9.58 23.23 -18.84
C ASN A 354 8.11 22.88 -18.65
N LYS A 355 7.23 23.24 -19.61
CA LYS A 355 5.79 22.94 -19.55
C LYS A 355 5.53 21.44 -19.42
N LYS A 356 6.23 20.62 -20.22
CA LYS A 356 6.12 19.16 -20.18
C LYS A 356 6.69 18.57 -18.89
N TYR A 357 7.86 19.05 -18.44
CA TYR A 357 8.47 18.64 -17.18
C TYR A 357 7.52 18.91 -16.00
N PHE A 358 7.04 20.15 -15.87
CA PHE A 358 6.12 20.54 -14.80
C PHE A 358 4.81 19.73 -14.84
N ASN A 359 4.19 19.58 -16.02
CA ASN A 359 2.96 18.81 -16.19
C ASN A 359 3.12 17.32 -15.84
N ASN A 360 4.27 16.72 -16.13
CA ASN A 360 4.52 15.33 -15.72
C ASN A 360 4.84 15.25 -14.23
N ARG A 361 5.59 16.23 -13.70
CA ARG A 361 5.98 16.27 -12.30
C ARG A 361 4.78 16.39 -11.37
N LYS A 362 3.85 17.31 -11.64
CA LYS A 362 2.61 17.42 -10.84
C LYS A 362 1.81 16.11 -10.73
N ILE A 363 1.93 15.20 -11.72
CA ILE A 363 1.26 13.90 -11.74
C ILE A 363 2.07 12.82 -11.02
N LEU A 364 3.39 12.82 -11.19
CA LEU A 364 4.25 11.70 -10.79
C LEU A 364 4.95 11.91 -9.44
N ASP A 365 5.11 13.16 -9.00
CA ASP A 365 5.78 13.52 -7.74
C ASP A 365 5.00 12.97 -6.54
N SER A 366 5.72 12.51 -5.51
CA SER A 366 5.10 11.92 -4.32
C SER A 366 4.21 12.92 -3.59
N ILE A 367 4.47 14.23 -3.66
CA ILE A 367 3.61 15.23 -3.04
C ILE A 367 2.16 15.16 -3.54
N ASN A 368 1.95 14.68 -4.77
CA ASN A 368 0.61 14.47 -5.33
C ASN A 368 -0.19 13.39 -4.58
N ASN A 369 0.45 12.50 -3.82
CA ASN A 369 -0.24 11.52 -2.97
C ASN A 369 -0.47 11.99 -1.53
N LYS A 370 0.07 13.14 -1.12
CA LYS A 370 0.03 13.70 0.25
C LYS A 370 -1.19 14.60 0.45
N THR A 371 -2.36 14.08 0.10
CA THR A 371 -3.65 14.76 0.26
C THR A 371 -4.38 14.22 1.48
N TYR A 372 -5.09 15.09 2.20
CA TYR A 372 -5.98 14.65 3.28
C TYR A 372 -7.07 13.72 2.73
N LEU A 373 -7.40 12.68 3.50
CA LEU A 373 -8.52 11.79 3.19
C LEU A 373 -9.83 12.55 3.45
N PRO A 374 -10.69 12.73 2.43
CA PRO A 374 -11.94 13.46 2.62
C PRO A 374 -12.98 12.57 3.28
N TRP A 375 -13.30 12.84 4.55
CA TRP A 375 -14.27 12.04 5.31
C TRP A 375 -15.72 12.40 4.98
N ASN A 376 -16.01 13.69 4.78
CA ASN A 376 -17.37 14.19 4.52
C ASN A 376 -17.34 15.41 3.58
N ASN A 377 -18.50 16.06 3.40
CA ASN A 377 -18.67 17.25 2.56
C ASN A 377 -18.22 18.55 3.21
N ASP A 378 -17.97 18.55 4.51
CA ASP A 378 -17.54 19.76 5.19
C ASP A 378 -16.08 20.03 4.79
N ASN A 379 -15.87 21.18 4.14
CA ASN A 379 -14.55 21.77 3.87
C ASN A 379 -13.61 21.75 5.10
N TYR A 380 -14.20 21.63 6.29
CA TYR A 380 -13.59 21.77 7.60
C TYR A 380 -13.35 20.45 8.34
N VAL A 381 -13.54 19.27 7.75
CA VAL A 381 -13.31 17.97 8.43
C VAL A 381 -12.25 17.18 7.66
N SER A 382 -11.06 17.75 7.54
CA SER A 382 -9.99 17.43 8.48
C SER A 382 -9.57 18.63 9.33
N ASN A 383 -10.54 19.34 9.92
CA ASN A 383 -10.37 20.25 11.03
C ASN A 383 -9.09 21.09 10.84
N PHE A 384 -9.13 21.98 9.86
CA PHE A 384 -7.99 22.79 9.45
C PHE A 384 -8.37 24.27 9.56
N ASP A 385 -7.60 25.02 10.35
CA ASP A 385 -7.51 26.46 10.22
C ASP A 385 -6.83 26.77 8.88
N TYR A 386 -7.37 27.68 8.09
CA TYR A 386 -7.06 27.88 6.66
C TYR A 386 -5.65 28.47 6.44
N ASP A 387 -4.60 27.78 6.88
CA ASP A 387 -3.24 28.22 6.68
C ASP A 387 -2.97 28.15 5.17
N LYS A 388 -2.74 29.32 4.55
CA LYS A 388 -2.65 29.49 3.09
C LYS A 388 -1.69 28.49 2.42
N ASN A 389 -0.75 27.96 3.18
CA ASN A 389 0.31 27.03 2.78
C ASN A 389 -0.14 25.57 2.55
N ASN A 390 -1.37 25.16 2.91
CA ASN A 390 -1.82 23.77 2.80
C ASN A 390 -2.99 23.53 1.82
N ARG A 391 -3.42 24.57 1.08
CA ARG A 391 -4.54 24.46 0.11
C ARG A 391 -4.31 23.43 -0.99
N ASN A 392 -3.06 23.16 -1.35
CA ASN A 392 -2.69 22.16 -2.34
C ASN A 392 -2.93 20.71 -1.86
N LYS A 393 -3.11 20.47 -0.55
CA LYS A 393 -3.29 19.13 0.04
C LYS A 393 -4.74 18.65 0.08
N ILE A 394 -5.68 19.42 -0.45
CA ILE A 394 -7.06 18.97 -0.65
C ILE A 394 -7.18 18.37 -2.06
N SER A 395 -7.82 17.20 -2.16
CA SER A 395 -8.10 16.58 -3.46
C SER A 395 -9.12 17.40 -4.24
N LEU A 396 -8.94 17.51 -5.55
CA LEU A 396 -9.79 18.32 -6.43
C LEU A 396 -11.28 17.94 -6.40
N ASP A 397 -11.60 16.67 -6.10
CA ASP A 397 -12.96 16.12 -6.21
C ASP A 397 -13.53 15.68 -4.84
N TYR A 398 -13.06 16.27 -3.74
CA TYR A 398 -13.36 15.80 -2.37
C TYR A 398 -14.86 15.80 -2.02
N GLU A 399 -15.62 16.80 -2.47
CA GLU A 399 -17.09 16.89 -2.25
C GLU A 399 -17.83 15.72 -2.90
N LYS A 400 -17.35 15.26 -4.05
CA LYS A 400 -17.95 14.11 -4.76
C LYS A 400 -17.50 12.77 -4.17
N TYR A 401 -16.22 12.69 -3.81
CA TYR A 401 -15.56 11.45 -3.42
C TYR A 401 -15.03 11.53 -1.99
N ASN A 402 -15.93 11.65 -1.02
CA ASN A 402 -15.65 11.50 0.40
C ASN A 402 -16.25 10.22 0.99
N VAL A 403 -15.72 9.80 2.14
CA VAL A 403 -16.08 8.53 2.80
C VAL A 403 -17.58 8.44 3.10
N GLU A 404 -18.18 9.47 3.70
CA GLU A 404 -19.60 9.47 4.08
C GLU A 404 -20.52 9.29 2.86
N ASN A 405 -20.35 10.12 1.83
CA ASN A 405 -21.13 10.03 0.60
C ASN A 405 -20.96 8.66 -0.07
N GLN A 406 -19.75 8.12 -0.11
CA GLN A 406 -19.48 6.84 -0.74
C GLN A 406 -20.03 5.67 0.10
N LEU A 407 -20.01 5.71 1.43
CA LEU A 407 -20.62 4.65 2.26
C LEU A 407 -22.14 4.62 2.10
N ASN A 408 -22.79 5.78 2.04
CA ASN A 408 -24.25 5.90 1.92
C ASN A 408 -24.79 5.52 0.53
N ASN A 409 -23.98 5.65 -0.52
CA ASN A 409 -24.37 5.25 -1.88
C ASN A 409 -24.01 3.79 -2.16
N ARG A 410 -25.01 2.91 -2.29
CA ARG A 410 -24.82 1.46 -2.57
C ARG A 410 -23.97 1.17 -3.81
N ASN A 411 -24.01 2.04 -4.81
CA ASN A 411 -23.31 1.87 -6.09
C ASN A 411 -21.94 2.56 -6.12
N SER A 412 -21.50 3.10 -4.99
CA SER A 412 -20.26 3.85 -4.85
C SER A 412 -19.01 3.01 -5.12
N PHE A 413 -17.88 3.71 -5.13
CA PHE A 413 -16.59 3.07 -5.26
C PHE A 413 -16.19 2.27 -4.01
N ILE A 414 -16.40 2.83 -2.80
CA ILE A 414 -16.16 2.14 -1.52
C ILE A 414 -16.98 0.85 -1.44
N ASN A 415 -18.29 0.91 -1.73
CA ASN A 415 -19.16 -0.25 -1.62
C ASN A 415 -18.82 -1.32 -2.66
N PHE A 416 -18.30 -0.93 -3.82
CA PHE A 416 -17.74 -1.88 -4.78
C PHE A 416 -16.50 -2.62 -4.24
N ILE A 417 -15.59 -1.93 -3.55
CA ILE A 417 -14.42 -2.57 -2.92
C ILE A 417 -14.86 -3.49 -1.79
N LYS A 418 -15.77 -3.02 -0.93
CA LYS A 418 -16.37 -3.81 0.13
C LYS A 418 -16.95 -5.11 -0.43
N TYR A 419 -17.74 -5.01 -1.49
CA TYR A 419 -18.27 -6.18 -2.20
C TYR A 419 -17.17 -7.13 -2.70
N LEU A 420 -16.10 -6.61 -3.31
CA LEU A 420 -14.97 -7.42 -3.78
C LEU A 420 -14.24 -8.16 -2.64
N ASN A 421 -14.24 -7.59 -1.43
CA ASN A 421 -13.67 -8.22 -0.25
C ASN A 421 -14.64 -9.28 0.32
N GLU A 422 -15.95 -8.95 0.41
CA GLU A 422 -17.01 -9.79 0.99
C GLU A 422 -17.36 -11.03 0.15
N ILE A 423 -17.28 -10.95 -1.17
CA ILE A 423 -17.58 -12.07 -2.06
C ILE A 423 -16.76 -13.33 -1.70
N ARG A 424 -15.60 -13.15 -1.06
CA ARG A 424 -14.69 -14.25 -0.68
C ARG A 424 -15.06 -14.90 0.64
N SER A 425 -15.76 -14.19 1.52
CA SER A 425 -16.29 -14.70 2.79
C SER A 425 -17.72 -15.25 2.64
N ASN A 426 -18.39 -15.03 1.50
CA ASN A 426 -19.69 -15.62 1.22
C ASN A 426 -19.68 -17.16 1.38
N ASP A 427 -20.66 -17.71 2.08
CA ASP A 427 -20.71 -19.15 2.43
C ASP A 427 -20.65 -20.09 1.23
N VAL A 428 -21.28 -19.71 0.11
CA VAL A 428 -21.29 -20.49 -1.12
C VAL A 428 -19.93 -20.44 -1.82
N LEU A 429 -19.25 -19.29 -1.78
CA LEU A 429 -18.05 -19.01 -2.56
C LEU A 429 -16.74 -19.18 -1.77
N SER A 430 -16.77 -19.19 -0.44
CA SER A 430 -15.59 -19.22 0.43
C SER A 430 -14.68 -20.40 0.09
N ASN A 431 -15.27 -21.59 -0.05
CA ASN A 431 -14.55 -22.80 -0.46
C ASN A 431 -13.92 -22.68 -1.85
N LEU A 432 -14.55 -21.98 -2.79
CA LEU A 432 -13.98 -21.72 -4.11
C LEU A 432 -12.69 -20.91 -3.99
N PHE A 433 -12.69 -19.83 -3.19
CA PHE A 433 -11.51 -18.97 -3.05
C PHE A 433 -10.39 -19.60 -2.21
N ILE A 434 -10.73 -20.46 -1.24
CA ILE A 434 -9.75 -21.17 -0.40
C ILE A 434 -9.14 -22.38 -1.13
N LYS A 435 -10.00 -23.27 -1.66
CA LYS A 435 -9.60 -24.59 -2.20
C LYS A 435 -9.61 -24.66 -3.72
N GLY A 436 -10.21 -23.68 -4.40
CA GLY A 436 -10.37 -23.70 -5.85
C GLY A 436 -9.06 -23.56 -6.64
N LYS A 437 -9.12 -24.06 -7.87
CA LYS A 437 -8.05 -23.93 -8.86
C LYS A 437 -8.21 -22.61 -9.60
N LEU A 438 -7.16 -21.79 -9.57
CA LEU A 438 -7.08 -20.53 -10.30
C LEU A 438 -6.33 -20.73 -11.62
N THR A 439 -6.96 -20.35 -12.73
CA THR A 439 -6.36 -20.38 -14.07
C THR A 439 -6.51 -19.01 -14.73
N VAL A 440 -5.39 -18.42 -15.12
CA VAL A 440 -5.37 -17.17 -15.89
C VAL A 440 -5.20 -17.53 -17.36
N LYS A 441 -6.20 -17.23 -18.19
CA LYS A 441 -6.14 -17.43 -19.65
C LYS A 441 -6.01 -16.09 -20.36
N LYS A 442 -5.21 -16.10 -21.42
CA LYS A 442 -5.08 -14.97 -22.33
C LYS A 442 -6.18 -15.05 -23.39
N SER A 443 -6.88 -13.94 -23.59
CA SER A 443 -7.46 -13.63 -24.90
C SER A 443 -6.75 -12.38 -25.44
N LYS A 444 -6.78 -12.13 -26.76
CA LYS A 444 -6.07 -11.00 -27.40
C LYS A 444 -6.43 -9.64 -26.78
N ASN A 445 -7.54 -9.53 -26.05
CA ASN A 445 -8.20 -8.27 -25.74
C ASN A 445 -8.79 -8.14 -24.33
N VAL A 446 -8.96 -9.25 -23.59
CA VAL A 446 -9.56 -9.30 -22.25
C VAL A 446 -8.79 -10.29 -21.39
N ILE A 447 -8.46 -9.91 -20.15
CA ILE A 447 -7.84 -10.82 -19.19
C ILE A 447 -8.94 -11.70 -18.59
N LYS A 448 -8.78 -13.02 -18.66
CA LYS A 448 -9.75 -13.96 -18.12
C LYS A 448 -9.16 -14.73 -16.96
N ILE A 449 -9.80 -14.65 -15.79
CA ILE A 449 -9.31 -15.27 -14.57
C ILE A 449 -10.40 -16.22 -14.08
N TYR A 450 -10.14 -17.52 -14.22
CA TYR A 450 -11.08 -18.59 -13.96
C TYR A 450 -10.81 -19.22 -12.61
N TRP A 451 -11.86 -19.33 -11.81
CA TRP A 451 -11.91 -20.13 -10.61
C TRP A 451 -12.81 -21.33 -10.82
N LYS A 452 -12.36 -22.49 -10.33
CA LYS A 452 -13.17 -23.71 -10.32
C LYS A 452 -12.94 -24.49 -9.03
N TYR A 453 -14.04 -24.86 -8.37
CA TYR A 453 -14.06 -25.80 -7.25
C TYR A 453 -15.37 -26.59 -7.31
N LYS A 454 -15.28 -27.90 -7.50
CA LYS A 454 -16.45 -28.76 -7.76
C LYS A 454 -17.29 -28.19 -8.93
N GLU A 455 -18.59 -28.00 -8.70
CA GLU A 455 -19.55 -27.45 -9.67
C GLU A 455 -19.61 -25.91 -9.70
N ILE A 456 -18.95 -25.24 -8.76
CA ILE A 456 -18.93 -23.79 -8.68
C ILE A 456 -17.81 -23.24 -9.56
N ARG A 457 -18.16 -22.23 -10.36
CA ARG A 457 -17.25 -21.54 -11.26
C ARG A 457 -17.43 -20.04 -11.15
N ILE A 458 -16.30 -19.31 -11.11
CA ILE A 458 -16.27 -17.86 -11.27
C ILE A 458 -15.34 -17.51 -12.42
N VAL A 459 -15.71 -16.51 -13.22
CA VAL A 459 -14.82 -15.90 -14.21
C VAL A 459 -14.80 -14.40 -14.03
N PHE A 460 -13.61 -13.85 -13.84
CA PHE A 460 -13.38 -12.42 -13.98
C PHE A 460 -13.01 -12.16 -15.45
N LEU A 461 -13.76 -11.27 -16.09
CA LEU A 461 -13.46 -10.74 -17.41
C LEU A 461 -13.03 -9.29 -17.24
N ILE A 462 -11.74 -8.99 -17.47
CA ILE A 462 -11.16 -7.68 -17.20
C ILE A 462 -10.75 -6.99 -18.50
N ASN A 463 -11.40 -5.86 -18.83
CA ASN A 463 -10.93 -4.95 -19.89
C ASN A 463 -10.09 -3.83 -19.27
N ILE A 464 -8.78 -3.81 -19.52
CA ILE A 464 -7.87 -2.76 -19.02
C ILE A 464 -7.65 -1.61 -20.01
N ASP A 465 -8.40 -1.55 -21.11
CA ASP A 465 -8.22 -0.59 -22.20
C ASP A 465 -9.41 0.39 -22.26
N CYS A 466 -9.17 1.58 -22.82
CA CYS A 466 -10.18 2.60 -23.03
C CYS A 466 -11.05 2.35 -24.28
N LYS A 467 -11.01 1.14 -24.84
CA LYS A 467 -11.72 0.76 -26.07
C LYS A 467 -12.65 -0.41 -25.80
N PHE A 468 -13.72 -0.48 -26.57
CA PHE A 468 -14.61 -1.64 -26.63
C PHE A 468 -13.84 -2.91 -26.97
N LYS A 469 -14.17 -4.01 -26.29
CA LYS A 469 -13.62 -5.34 -26.54
C LYS A 469 -14.74 -6.32 -26.84
N HIS A 470 -14.75 -6.78 -28.09
CA HIS A 470 -15.63 -7.85 -28.53
C HIS A 470 -15.15 -9.20 -27.98
N LEU A 471 -16.07 -9.93 -27.37
CA LEU A 471 -15.86 -11.30 -26.93
C LEU A 471 -16.44 -12.22 -28.04
N TRP A 472 -15.64 -13.13 -28.57
CA TRP A 472 -16.03 -13.95 -29.74
C TRP A 472 -16.65 -15.30 -29.35
N TRP A 473 -16.94 -15.51 -28.06
CA TRP A 473 -17.28 -16.82 -27.45
C TRP A 473 -18.44 -16.70 -26.45
N ASN A 474 -19.37 -15.79 -26.71
CA ASN A 474 -20.29 -15.30 -25.66
C ASN A 474 -21.31 -16.34 -25.26
N SER A 475 -21.65 -17.25 -26.17
CA SER A 475 -22.54 -18.38 -25.91
C SER A 475 -22.10 -19.28 -24.76
N ILE A 476 -20.81 -19.25 -24.38
CA ILE A 476 -20.29 -19.99 -23.22
C ILE A 476 -20.81 -19.40 -21.89
N TYR A 477 -21.22 -18.12 -21.90
CA TYR A 477 -21.58 -17.34 -20.73
C TYR A 477 -23.07 -16.97 -20.66
N ASP A 478 -23.89 -17.39 -21.62
CA ASP A 478 -25.31 -17.02 -21.67
C ASP A 478 -26.10 -17.50 -20.44
N ASP A 479 -25.66 -18.59 -19.80
CA ASP A 479 -26.26 -19.16 -18.59
C ASP A 479 -25.49 -18.85 -17.30
N TRP A 480 -24.68 -17.78 -17.29
CA TRP A 480 -23.92 -17.34 -16.12
C TRP A 480 -24.53 -16.06 -15.54
N ASN A 481 -24.59 -15.99 -14.22
CA ASN A 481 -25.05 -14.80 -13.51
C ASN A 481 -23.91 -13.78 -13.40
N ILE A 482 -24.20 -12.52 -13.71
CA ILE A 482 -23.31 -11.40 -13.40
C ILE A 482 -23.52 -11.03 -11.95
N ILE A 483 -22.47 -11.13 -11.14
CA ILE A 483 -22.55 -10.81 -9.71
C ILE A 483 -21.88 -9.48 -9.36
N ALA A 484 -21.01 -8.98 -10.23
CA ALA A 484 -20.48 -7.63 -10.16
C ALA A 484 -20.06 -7.11 -11.53
N SER A 485 -20.17 -5.79 -11.70
CA SER A 485 -19.61 -5.05 -12.83
C SER A 485 -18.97 -3.75 -12.34
N THR A 486 -17.98 -3.26 -13.08
CA THR A 486 -17.44 -1.91 -12.86
C THR A 486 -18.41 -0.82 -13.32
N TYR A 487 -19.39 -1.16 -14.17
CA TYR A 487 -20.50 -0.31 -14.60
C TYR A 487 -21.74 -0.62 -13.77
N ILE A 488 -22.34 0.42 -13.20
CA ILE A 488 -23.41 0.30 -12.20
C ILE A 488 -24.75 -0.07 -12.84
N ASP A 489 -25.15 0.64 -13.90
CA ASP A 489 -26.52 0.56 -14.46
C ASP A 489 -26.57 -0.03 -15.87
N LYS A 490 -25.57 -0.85 -16.23
CA LYS A 490 -25.57 -1.49 -17.55
C LYS A 490 -26.49 -2.71 -17.53
N PHE A 491 -27.50 -2.69 -18.39
CA PHE A 491 -28.34 -3.86 -18.66
C PHE A 491 -27.65 -4.82 -19.63
N TYR A 492 -27.67 -6.12 -19.31
CA TYR A 492 -27.03 -7.15 -20.12
C TYR A 492 -28.08 -8.10 -20.70
N ASN A 493 -28.38 -7.93 -21.98
CA ASN A 493 -29.12 -8.96 -22.75
C ASN A 493 -28.23 -10.14 -23.12
N SER A 494 -26.95 -9.86 -23.37
CA SER A 494 -25.90 -10.85 -23.62
C SER A 494 -24.54 -10.19 -23.41
N ILE A 495 -23.53 -10.98 -23.03
CA ILE A 495 -22.18 -10.48 -22.75
C ILE A 495 -21.38 -10.47 -24.06
N VAL A 496 -21.74 -9.59 -24.97
CA VAL A 496 -21.09 -9.52 -26.30
C VAL A 496 -19.87 -8.63 -26.32
N ASN A 497 -20.00 -7.45 -25.70
CA ASN A 497 -18.99 -6.41 -25.70
C ASN A 497 -18.75 -5.88 -24.29
N LEU A 498 -17.48 -5.78 -23.93
CA LEU A 498 -17.03 -4.99 -22.79
C LEU A 498 -16.72 -3.57 -23.26
N GLN A 499 -17.35 -2.58 -22.65
CA GLN A 499 -17.10 -1.15 -22.79
C GLN A 499 -15.69 -0.79 -22.29
N PRO A 500 -15.19 0.43 -22.59
CA PRO A 500 -13.95 0.95 -22.02
C PRO A 500 -13.84 0.71 -20.52
N TYR A 501 -12.78 0.06 -20.05
CA TYR A 501 -12.59 -0.29 -18.64
C TYR A 501 -13.75 -1.06 -17.97
N GLU A 502 -14.56 -1.77 -18.75
CA GLU A 502 -15.59 -2.63 -18.19
C GLU A 502 -14.99 -3.97 -17.76
N SER A 503 -15.17 -4.29 -16.48
CA SER A 503 -14.82 -5.59 -15.94
C SER A 503 -16.02 -6.19 -15.23
N ILE A 504 -16.23 -7.49 -15.42
CA ILE A 504 -17.37 -8.21 -14.87
C ILE A 504 -16.94 -9.51 -14.19
N ILE A 505 -17.69 -9.87 -13.14
CA ILE A 505 -17.56 -11.14 -12.43
C ILE A 505 -18.77 -12.00 -12.79
N LEU A 506 -18.50 -13.15 -13.39
CA LEU A 506 -19.50 -14.13 -13.77
C LEU A 506 -19.46 -15.31 -12.81
N PHE A 507 -20.63 -15.83 -12.45
CA PHE A 507 -20.80 -16.97 -11.56
C PHE A 507 -21.73 -18.01 -12.18
N LYS A 508 -21.37 -19.27 -12.00
CA LYS A 508 -22.21 -20.41 -12.36
C LYS A 508 -22.12 -21.50 -11.30
N ASN A 509 -23.28 -22.01 -10.91
CA ASN A 509 -23.43 -23.17 -10.05
C ASN A 509 -24.38 -24.16 -10.74
N LYS A 510 -23.91 -25.38 -11.01
CA LYS A 510 -24.74 -26.35 -11.74
C LYS A 510 -25.97 -26.85 -10.97
N HIS A 511 -26.11 -26.56 -9.68
CA HIS A 511 -27.27 -26.99 -8.90
C HIS A 511 -28.58 -26.22 -9.19
N ASN A 512 -28.53 -25.06 -9.86
CA ASN A 512 -29.73 -24.21 -10.07
C ASN A 512 -30.44 -24.43 -11.41
N ASN A 513 -30.09 -25.45 -12.20
CA ASN A 513 -30.74 -25.71 -13.50
C ASN A 513 -31.82 -26.81 -13.45
N ASN A 514 -32.22 -27.26 -12.26
CA ASN A 514 -33.29 -28.26 -12.07
C ASN A 514 -34.35 -27.76 -11.06
N ASN A 515 -34.95 -26.60 -11.30
CA ASN A 515 -36.25 -26.24 -10.74
C ASN A 515 -37.07 -25.53 -11.80
#